data_AF-A0A2S9FY36-F1
#
_entry.id   AF-A0A2S9FY36-F1
#
_cell.length_a   1.000
_cell.length_b   1.000
_cell.length_c   1.000
_cell.angle_alpha   90.00
_cell.angle_beta   90.00
_cell.angle_gamma   90.00
#
_symmetry.space_group_name_H-M   'P 1'
#
loop_
_entity.id
_entity.type
_entity.pdbx_description
1 polymer ?
#
loop_
_entity_poly.entity_id
_entity_poly.type
_entity_poly.pdbx_seq_one_letter_code
_entity_poly.pdbx_strand_id
1 'polypeptide(L)'
;APPEVYEAARVKLGLDQPLPLQFWHYLSSAAVGDLGQSSVSRTPVAADIASFLPVTLELLFVSLAFAAAIGFLLGLATAQGWRGS
;
A
#
# COMPACT_ATOMS: atom_id res chain seq x y z
N ALA A 1 -12.12 -31.49 6.88
CA ALA A 1 -11.73 -32.12 5.60
C ALA A 1 -10.79 -33.31 5.88
N PRO A 2 -10.54 -34.22 4.93
CA PRO A 2 -9.54 -35.28 5.10
C PRO A 2 -8.14 -34.69 5.31
N PRO A 3 -7.27 -35.30 6.13
CA PRO A 3 -5.89 -34.82 6.39
C PRO A 3 -5.07 -34.60 5.11
N GLU A 4 -5.33 -35.44 4.09
CA GLU A 4 -4.71 -35.40 2.76
C GLU A 4 -4.98 -34.09 2.01
N VAL A 5 -6.17 -33.51 2.20
CA VAL A 5 -6.58 -32.26 1.56
C VAL A 5 -5.86 -31.06 2.17
N TYR A 6 -5.53 -31.12 3.47
CA TYR A 6 -4.78 -30.06 4.15
C TYR A 6 -3.31 -30.04 3.76
N GLU A 7 -2.69 -31.21 3.62
CA GLU A 7 -1.30 -31.36 3.13
C GLU A 7 -1.16 -30.83 1.69
N ALA A 8 -2.06 -31.24 0.79
CA ALA A 8 -2.07 -30.76 -0.58
C ALA A 8 -2.32 -29.24 -0.69
N ALA A 9 -3.13 -28.68 0.21
CA ALA A 9 -3.35 -27.24 0.30
C ALA A 9 -2.12 -26.49 0.84
N ARG A 10 -1.42 -27.05 1.83
CA ARG A 10 -0.18 -26.47 2.38
C ARG A 10 0.89 -26.31 1.31
N VAL A 11 1.13 -27.36 0.52
CA VAL A 11 2.10 -27.34 -0.58
C VAL A 11 1.67 -26.39 -1.68
N LYS A 12 0.38 -26.36 -2.05
CA LYS A 12 -0.16 -25.43 -3.05
C LYS A 12 -0.03 -23.95 -2.64
N LEU A 13 -0.11 -23.66 -1.35
CA LEU A 13 0.01 -22.31 -0.81
C LEU A 13 1.46 -21.93 -0.46
N GLY A 14 2.43 -22.84 -0.64
CA GLY A 14 3.83 -22.61 -0.27
C GLY A 14 4.09 -22.52 1.24
N LEU A 15 3.14 -22.95 2.07
CA LEU A 15 3.24 -22.92 3.54
C LEU A 15 4.27 -23.91 4.10
N ASP A 16 4.76 -24.80 3.25
CA ASP A 16 5.87 -25.72 3.46
C ASP A 16 7.25 -25.04 3.35
N GLN A 17 7.32 -23.83 2.78
CA GLN A 17 8.57 -23.11 2.55
C GLN A 17 8.93 -22.18 3.72
N PRO A 18 10.23 -21.97 4.00
CA PRO A 18 10.68 -21.03 5.03
C PRO A 18 10.19 -19.60 4.74
N LEU A 19 9.75 -18.90 5.80
CA LEU A 19 9.13 -17.56 5.73
C LEU A 19 9.89 -16.53 4.87
N PRO A 20 11.24 -16.45 4.92
CA PRO A 20 11.98 -15.52 4.06
C PRO A 20 11.79 -15.80 2.56
N LEU A 21 11.67 -17.07 2.17
CA LEU A 21 11.51 -17.47 0.77
C LEU A 21 10.10 -17.14 0.26
N GLN A 22 9.07 -17.39 1.07
CA GLN A 22 7.71 -16.92 0.79
C GLN A 22 7.65 -15.40 0.59
N PHE A 23 8.34 -14.64 1.45
CA PHE A 23 8.40 -13.19 1.33
C PHE A 23 9.14 -12.75 0.06
N TRP A 24 10.24 -13.41 -0.29
CA TRP A 24 10.98 -13.12 -1.52
C TRP A 24 10.16 -13.39 -2.78
N HIS A 25 9.44 -14.52 -2.81
CA HIS A 25 8.51 -14.85 -3.90
C HIS A 25 7.41 -13.80 -4.02
N TYR A 26 6.82 -13.40 -2.90
CA TYR A 26 5.84 -12.31 -2.88
C TYR A 26 6.43 -11.00 -3.42
N LEU A 27 7.63 -10.61 -2.97
CA LEU A 27 8.27 -9.36 -3.36
C LEU A 27 8.63 -9.33 -4.86
N SER A 28 9.13 -10.45 -5.39
CA SER A 28 9.46 -10.58 -6.81
C SER A 28 8.23 -10.56 -7.70
N SER A 29 7.15 -11.25 -7.32
CA SER A 29 5.87 -11.18 -8.04
C SER A 29 5.27 -9.77 -7.95
N ALA A 30 5.30 -9.15 -6.78
CA ALA A 30 4.84 -7.78 -6.57
C ALA A 30 5.57 -6.76 -7.45
N ALA A 31 6.89 -6.93 -7.64
CA ALA A 31 7.68 -6.05 -8.49
C ALA A 31 7.30 -6.12 -9.98
N VAL A 32 6.74 -7.24 -10.44
CA VAL A 32 6.23 -7.43 -11.81
C VAL A 32 4.75 -7.04 -11.92
N GLY A 33 4.14 -6.56 -10.82
CA GLY A 33 2.73 -6.18 -10.75
C GLY A 33 1.78 -7.34 -10.46
N ASP A 34 2.31 -8.55 -10.22
CA ASP A 34 1.52 -9.70 -9.78
C ASP A 34 1.54 -9.78 -8.25
N LEU A 35 0.60 -9.07 -7.63
CA LEU A 35 0.41 -9.12 -6.17
C LEU A 35 -0.28 -10.41 -5.70
N GLY A 36 -0.53 -11.36 -6.61
CA GLY A 36 -1.24 -12.59 -6.37
C GLY A 36 -2.76 -12.43 -6.38
N GLN A 37 -3.43 -13.55 -6.12
CA GLN A 37 -4.88 -13.63 -5.99
C GLN A 37 -5.29 -13.41 -4.54
N SER A 38 -6.27 -12.54 -4.29
CA SER A 38 -6.85 -12.39 -2.96
C SER A 38 -7.52 -13.71 -2.54
N SER A 39 -7.06 -14.33 -1.44
CA SER A 39 -7.69 -15.55 -0.91
C SER A 39 -9.12 -15.31 -0.41
N VAL A 40 -9.53 -14.05 -0.24
CA VAL A 40 -10.85 -13.64 0.22
C VAL A 40 -11.76 -13.25 -0.95
N SER A 41 -11.25 -12.44 -1.89
CA SER A 41 -12.05 -11.85 -2.96
C SER A 41 -11.97 -12.61 -4.29
N ARG A 42 -11.01 -13.55 -4.45
CA ARG A 42 -10.70 -14.25 -5.72
C ARG A 42 -10.46 -13.31 -6.91
N THR A 43 -10.11 -12.06 -6.62
CA THR A 43 -9.74 -11.04 -7.59
C THR A 43 -8.24 -10.78 -7.49
N PRO A 44 -7.59 -10.37 -8.60
CA PRO A 44 -6.21 -9.92 -8.55
C PRO A 44 -6.11 -8.68 -7.66
N VAL A 45 -5.27 -8.73 -6.63
CA VAL A 45 -5.09 -7.63 -5.65
C VAL A 45 -4.67 -6.33 -6.35
N ALA A 46 -3.92 -6.43 -7.44
CA ALA A 46 -3.51 -5.29 -8.26
C ALA A 46 -4.69 -4.48 -8.82
N ALA A 47 -5.81 -5.14 -9.18
CA ALA A 47 -7.00 -4.45 -9.67
C ALA A 47 -7.70 -3.67 -8.55
N ASP A 48 -7.76 -4.25 -7.34
CA ASP A 48 -8.32 -3.57 -6.17
C ASP A 48 -7.47 -2.35 -5.81
N ILE A 49 -6.15 -2.48 -5.77
CA ILE A 49 -5.24 -1.35 -5.52
C ILE A 49 -5.41 -0.26 -6.58
N ALA A 50 -5.46 -0.61 -7.87
CA ALA A 50 -5.65 0.35 -8.94
C ALA A 50 -6.97 1.14 -8.82
N SER A 51 -8.01 0.53 -8.23
CA SER A 51 -9.30 1.19 -7.97
C SER A 51 -9.23 2.20 -6.82
N PHE A 52 -8.51 1.90 -5.75
CA PHE A 52 -8.38 2.79 -4.57
C PHE A 52 -7.26 3.83 -4.71
N LEU A 53 -6.28 3.59 -5.56
CA LEU A 53 -5.16 4.49 -5.79
C LEU A 53 -5.59 5.91 -6.20
N PRO A 54 -6.50 6.13 -7.19
CA PRO A 54 -6.90 7.48 -7.58
C PRO A 54 -7.57 8.25 -6.45
N VAL A 55 -8.45 7.62 -5.67
CA VAL A 55 -9.13 8.29 -4.55
C VAL A 55 -8.15 8.73 -3.47
N THR A 56 -7.14 7.91 -3.20
CA THR A 56 -6.10 8.21 -2.21
C THR A 56 -5.21 9.34 -2.68
N LEU A 57 -4.86 9.36 -3.98
CA LEU A 57 -4.07 10.42 -4.59
C LEU A 57 -4.80 11.76 -4.55
N GLU A 58 -6.09 11.77 -4.91
CA GLU A 58 -6.91 12.98 -4.80
C GLU A 58 -6.90 13.54 -3.37
N LEU A 59 -7.11 12.67 -2.37
CA LEU A 59 -7.06 13.08 -0.97
C LEU A 59 -5.69 13.61 -0.56
N LEU A 60 -4.61 12.96 -1.00
CA LEU A 60 -3.22 13.38 -0.76
C LEU A 60 -2.97 14.78 -1.34
N PHE A 61 -3.37 15.02 -2.59
CA PHE A 61 -3.18 16.31 -3.26
C PHE A 61 -3.96 17.43 -2.57
N VAL A 62 -5.22 17.17 -2.21
CA VAL A 62 -6.04 18.14 -1.46
C VAL A 62 -5.40 18.45 -0.11
N SER A 63 -5.02 17.42 0.65
CA SER A 63 -4.37 17.59 1.95
C SER A 63 -3.07 18.40 1.84
N LEU A 64 -2.23 18.08 0.85
CA LEU A 64 -0.97 18.78 0.63
C LEU A 64 -1.20 20.25 0.22
N ALA A 65 -2.19 20.52 -0.64
CA ALA A 65 -2.53 21.88 -1.05
C ALA A 65 -3.01 22.71 0.15
N PHE A 66 -3.87 22.15 1.00
CA PHE A 66 -4.32 22.81 2.23
C PHE A 66 -3.17 23.07 3.21
N ALA A 67 -2.33 22.06 3.46
CA ALA A 67 -1.17 22.19 4.34
C ALA A 67 -0.19 23.24 3.81
N ALA A 68 0.08 23.25 2.50
CA ALA A 68 0.95 24.24 1.87
C ALA A 68 0.36 25.65 1.96
N ALA A 69 -0.95 25.82 1.70
CA ALA A 69 -1.62 27.12 1.80
C ALA A 69 -1.55 27.68 3.23
N ILE A 70 -1.90 26.86 4.24
CA ILE A 70 -1.84 27.27 5.64
C ILE A 70 -0.40 27.56 6.06
N GLY A 71 0.53 26.66 5.75
CA GLY A 71 1.95 26.84 6.07
C GLY A 71 2.56 28.08 5.42
N PHE A 72 2.18 28.38 4.18
CA PHE A 72 2.60 29.58 3.48
C PHE A 72 2.05 30.86 4.14
N LEU A 73 0.76 30.90 4.47
CA LEU A 73 0.15 32.05 5.15
C LEU A 73 0.76 32.29 6.53
N LEU A 74 0.95 31.23 7.31
CA LEU A 74 1.60 31.30 8.62
C LEU A 74 3.08 31.72 8.50
N GLY A 75 3.81 31.19 7.51
CA GLY A 75 5.20 31.56 7.24
C GLY A 75 5.34 33.04 6.87
N LEU A 76 4.42 33.59 6.07
CA LEU A 76 4.40 35.02 5.77
C LEU A 76 4.09 35.86 7.02
N ALA A 77 3.11 35.45 7.83
CA ALA A 77 2.73 36.17 9.04
C ALA A 77 3.90 36.24 10.06
N THR A 78 4.62 35.13 10.26
CA THR A 78 5.79 35.09 11.16
C THR A 78 6.99 35.83 10.59
N ALA A 79 7.24 35.75 9.28
CA ALA A 79 8.34 36.47 8.63
C ALA A 79 8.18 37.99 8.71
N GLN A 80 6.94 38.50 8.64
CA GLN A 80 6.65 39.93 8.83
C GLN A 80 6.76 40.35 10.30
N GLY A 81 6.40 39.47 11.25
CA GLY A 81 6.52 39.71 12.69
C GLY A 81 7.96 39.72 13.22
N TRP A 82 8.91 39.08 12.53
CA TRP A 82 10.32 39.01 12.94
C TRP A 82 11.18 40.21 12.51
N ARG A 83 10.64 41.11 11.66
CA ARG A 83 11.41 42.25 11.12
C ARG A 83 11.48 43.47 12.06
N GLY A 84 11.18 43.29 13.34
CA GLY A 84 11.26 44.37 14.33
C GLY A 84 11.02 43.93 15.77
N SER A 85 12.00 43.26 16.39
CA SER A 85 12.34 43.39 17.82
C SER A 85 13.81 43.08 18.01
#